data_AF-A0A842XXU4-F1
#
_entry.id   AF-A0A842XXU4-F1
#
_cell.length_a   1.000
_cell.length_b   1.000
_cell.length_c   1.000
_cell.angle_alpha   90.00
_cell.angle_beta   90.00
_cell.angle_gamma   90.00
#
_symmetry.space_group_name_H-M   'P 1'
#
loop_
_entity.id
_entity.type
_entity.pdbx_description
1 polymer ?
#
loop_
_entity_poly.entity_id
_entity_poly.type
_entity_poly.pdbx_seq_one_letter_code
_entity_poly.pdbx_strand_id
1 'polypeptide(L)' 'MKDWITIRNLKKRNPRMGTRKIAKKLGLSRNTVKNALKSENPPEYKRETYIVGTTIIL' A
#
# COMPACT_ATOMS: atom_id res chain seq x y z
N MET A 1 4.05 -2.44 5.37
CA MET A 1 4.03 -3.91 5.12
C MET A 1 2.75 -4.59 5.64
N LYS A 2 2.25 -4.26 6.84
CA LYS A 2 1.05 -4.87 7.46
C LYS A 2 -0.23 -4.78 6.62
N ASP A 3 -0.40 -3.70 5.86
CA ASP A 3 -1.62 -3.48 5.07
C ASP A 3 -1.77 -4.47 3.91
N TRP A 4 -0.68 -4.85 3.24
CA TRP A 4 -0.72 -5.75 2.06
C TRP A 4 -1.29 -7.14 2.41
N ILE A 5 -0.74 -7.79 3.45
CA ILE A 5 -1.25 -9.08 3.96
C ILE A 5 -2.71 -8.96 4.38
N THR A 6 -3.05 -7.87 5.09
CA THR A 6 -4.42 -7.66 5.59
C THR A 6 -5.42 -7.53 4.44
N ILE A 7 -5.08 -6.76 3.41
CA ILE A 7 -5.89 -6.60 2.19
C ILE A 7 -6.08 -7.94 1.47
N ARG A 8 -4.99 -8.69 1.24
CA ARG A 8 -5.02 -9.99 0.54
C ARG A 8 -5.85 -11.01 1.31
N ASN A 9 -5.66 -11.11 2.62
CA ASN A 9 -6.43 -12.03 3.48
C ASN A 9 -7.92 -11.68 3.48
N LEU A 10 -8.27 -10.40 3.57
CA LEU A 10 -9.66 -9.97 3.56
C LEU A 10 -10.35 -10.30 2.23
N LYS A 11 -9.66 -10.11 1.10
CA LYS A 11 -10.17 -10.46 -0.23
C LYS A 11 -10.28 -11.97 -0.42
N LYS A 12 -9.30 -12.75 0.05
CA LYS A 12 -9.31 -14.22 0.00
C LYS A 12 -10.49 -14.80 0.78
N ARG A 13 -10.77 -14.26 1.97
CA ARG A 13 -11.92 -14.67 2.80
C ARG A 13 -13.26 -14.18 2.25
N ASN A 14 -13.28 -13.07 1.52
CA ASN A 14 -14.50 -12.48 0.95
C ASN A 14 -14.35 -12.17 -0.55
N PRO A 15 -14.40 -13.17 -1.44
CA PRO A 15 -14.12 -12.98 -2.87
C PRO A 15 -15.05 -11.97 -3.55
N ARG A 16 -16.31 -11.83 -3.10
CA ARG A 16 -17.29 -10.87 -3.62
C ARG A 16 -17.07 -9.44 -3.13
N MET A 17 -16.20 -9.22 -2.14
CA MET A 17 -15.95 -7.88 -1.59
C MET A 17 -15.14 -7.03 -2.58
N GLY A 18 -15.72 -5.89 -2.98
CA GLY A 18 -15.08 -4.94 -3.88
C GLY A 18 -13.98 -4.11 -3.21
N THR A 19 -13.04 -3.61 -4.02
CA THR A 19 -11.88 -2.81 -3.59
C THR A 19 -12.28 -1.59 -2.77
N ARG A 20 -13.38 -0.91 -3.14
CA ARG A 20 -13.90 0.28 -2.42
C ARG A 20 -14.39 -0.07 -1.01
N LYS A 21 -15.01 -1.23 -0.83
CA LYS A 21 -15.51 -1.69 0.48
C LYS A 21 -14.35 -2.08 1.39
N ILE A 22 -13.33 -2.74 0.84
CA ILE A 22 -12.08 -3.06 1.55
C ILE A 22 -11.38 -1.78 2.01
N ALA A 23 -11.21 -0.81 1.11
CA ALA A 23 -10.59 0.48 1.39
C ALA A 23 -11.28 1.21 2.57
N LYS A 24 -12.62 1.33 2.52
CA LYS A 24 -13.40 1.93 3.61
C LYS A 24 -13.24 1.18 4.93
N LYS A 25 -13.25 -0.15 4.91
CA LYS A 25 -13.13 -0.98 6.13
C LYS A 25 -11.76 -0.86 6.80
N LEU A 26 -10.70 -0.64 6.02
CA LEU A 26 -9.32 -0.55 6.51
C LEU A 26 -8.82 0.89 6.69
N GLY A 27 -9.61 1.91 6.31
CA GLY A 27 -9.16 3.31 6.34
C GLY A 27 -8.04 3.62 5.32
N LEU A 28 -7.97 2.87 4.21
CA LEU A 28 -6.92 2.99 3.21
C LEU A 28 -7.43 3.63 1.92
N SER A 29 -6.50 4.17 1.13
CA SER A 29 -6.83 4.63 -0.22
C SER A 29 -7.24 3.45 -1.11
N ARG A 30 -8.15 3.70 -2.07
CA ARG A 30 -8.53 2.69 -3.07
C ARG A 30 -7.31 2.19 -3.87
N ASN A 31 -6.36 3.08 -4.15
CA ASN A 31 -5.16 2.76 -4.91
C ASN A 31 -4.23 1.82 -4.13
N THR A 32 -4.07 2.03 -2.82
CA THR A 32 -3.33 1.11 -1.93
C THR A 32 -3.91 -0.29 -2.01
N VAL A 33 -5.25 -0.41 -1.93
CA VAL A 33 -5.93 -1.72 -2.04
C VAL A 33 -5.76 -2.33 -3.43
N LYS A 34 -5.91 -1.53 -4.49
CA LYS A 34 -5.74 -1.99 -5.88
C LYS A 34 -4.31 -2.52 -6.12
N ASN A 35 -3.30 -1.78 -5.67
CA ASN A 35 -1.89 -2.16 -5.82
C ASN A 35 -1.58 -3.41 -5.00
N ALA A 36 -2.09 -3.50 -3.77
CA ALA A 36 -1.87 -4.67 -2.93
C ALA A 36 -2.49 -5.95 -3.51
N LEU A 37 -3.66 -5.87 -4.14
CA LEU A 37 -4.30 -7.03 -4.78
C LEU A 37 -3.61 -7.45 -6.09
N LYS A 38 -2.99 -6.50 -6.81
CA LYS A 38 -2.21 -6.77 -8.03
C LYS A 38 -0.83 -7.35 -7.73
N SER A 39 -0.23 -6.98 -6.59
CA SER A 39 1.12 -7.43 -6.23
C SER A 39 1.10 -8.86 -5.71
N GLU A 40 1.88 -9.73 -6.32
CA GLU A 40 2.12 -11.10 -5.84
C GLU A 40 3.03 -11.11 -4.61
N ASN A 41 3.98 -10.17 -4.57
CA ASN A 41 4.96 -9.99 -3.50
C ASN A 41 4.57 -8.83 -2.58
N PRO A 42 5.03 -8.83 -1.32
CA PRO A 42 4.86 -7.67 -0.43
C PRO A 42 5.51 -6.42 -1.03
N PRO A 43 5.02 -5.21 -0.68
CA PRO A 43 5.58 -3.97 -1.19
C PRO A 43 7.02 -3.79 -0.70
N GLU A 44 7.94 -3.53 -1.62
CA GLU A 44 9.29 -3.11 -1.31
C GLU A 44 9.27 -1.71 -0.68
N TYR A 45 9.81 -1.59 0.53
CA TYR A 45 9.92 -0.31 1.21
C TYR A 45 11.13 0.44 0.67
N LYS A 46 10.88 1.39 -0.24
CA LYS A 46 11.89 2.37 -0.65
C LYS A 46 11.80 3.56 0.31
N ARG A 47 12.81 3.73 1.16
CA ARG A 47 12.98 5.00 1.89
C ARG A 47 13.39 6.04 0.85
N GLU A 48 12.57 7.06 0.65
CA GLU A 48 13.03 8.27 -0.02
C GLU A 48 14.07 8.91 0.89
N THR A 49 15.34 8.80 0.51
CA THR A 49 16.41 9.57 1.14
C THR A 49 16.18 11.01 0.75
N TYR A 50 15.56 11.79 1.63
CA TYR A 50 15.61 13.23 1.54
C TYR A 50 17.07 13.64 1.75
N ILE A 51 17.77 13.99 0.67
CA ILE A 51 19.04 14.70 0.75
C ILE A 51 18.67 16.10 1.27
N VAL A 52 18.66 16.24 2.59
CA VAL A 52 18.50 17.55 3.24
C VAL A 52 19.87 18.23 3.20
N GLY A 53 19.98 19.26 2.36
CA GLY A 53 20.99 20.31 2.51
C GLY A 53 22.40 19.96 2.04
N THR A 54 22.71 20.31 0.79
CA THR A 54 24.07 20.76 0.45
C THR A 54 23.95 21.98 -0.45
N THR A 55 23.60 23.10 0.15
CA THR A 55 23.93 24.41 -0.41
C THR A 55 25.42 24.62 -0.15
N ILE A 56 26.27 24.21 -1.09
CA ILE A 56 27.60 24.80 -1.22
C ILE A 56 27.37 26.11 -1.97
N ILE A 57 27.40 27.23 -1.23
CA ILE A 57 27.57 28.54 -1.84
C ILE A 57 29.03 28.58 -2.33
N LEU A 58 29.21 28.71 -3.65
CA LEU A 58 30.47 29.14 -4.27
C LEU A 58 30.49 30.67 -4.36
#